data_AF-A0AB39NAH1-F1
#
_entry.id   AF-A0AB39NAH1-F1
#
_cell.length_a   1.000
_cell.length_b   1.000
_cell.length_c   1.000
_cell.angle_alpha   90.00
_cell.angle_beta   90.00
_cell.angle_gamma   90.00
#
_symmetry.space_group_name_H-M   'P 1'
#
loop_
_entity.id
_entity.type
_entity.pdbx_description
1 polymer ?
#
loop_
_entity_poly.entity_id
_entity_poly.type
_entity_poly.pdbx_seq_one_letter_code
_entity_poly.pdbx_strand_id
1 'polypeptide(L)'
;MRPARWTPEWPAAPIAPQLAAGPHDPRRLAAAWPQDRQRGVVLAVSDDGGRSWTRTVVPGLTRCSGGTYDYVDGPAVTFTGGGALLVTGGLFMADGSASAALSG
;
A
#
# COMPACT_ATOMS: atom_id res chain seq x y z
N MET A 1 -20.54 -23.83 25.04
CA MET A 1 -20.53 -22.94 23.85
C MET A 1 -19.31 -22.03 23.97
N ARG A 2 -18.35 -22.11 23.03
CA ARG A 2 -17.22 -21.17 22.97
C ARG A 2 -17.64 -19.98 22.12
N PRO A 3 -17.37 -18.72 22.51
CA PRO A 3 -17.67 -17.59 21.65
C PRO A 3 -16.85 -17.72 20.37
N ALA A 4 -17.48 -17.48 19.22
CA ALA A 4 -16.79 -17.40 17.95
C ALA A 4 -15.70 -16.33 18.08
N ARG A 5 -14.44 -16.74 17.94
CA ARG A 5 -13.36 -15.78 17.70
C ARG A 5 -13.68 -15.16 16.36
N TRP A 6 -14.00 -13.86 16.35
CA TRP A 6 -13.93 -13.05 15.14
C TRP A 6 -12.48 -13.07 14.68
N THR A 7 -12.09 -14.06 13.89
CA THR A 7 -10.97 -13.90 12.97
C THR A 7 -11.55 -13.16 11.78
N PRO A 8 -11.20 -11.90 11.52
CA PRO A 8 -11.32 -11.41 10.17
C PRO A 8 -10.35 -12.26 9.35
N GLU A 9 -10.82 -13.39 8.84
CA GLU A 9 -10.46 -13.74 7.48
C GLU A 9 -10.99 -12.57 6.66
N TRP A 10 -10.19 -11.52 6.49
CA TRP A 10 -10.37 -10.74 5.28
C TRP A 10 -10.20 -11.79 4.18
N PRO A 11 -11.25 -12.21 3.44
CA PRO A 11 -11.01 -12.89 2.18
C PRO A 11 -10.11 -11.91 1.46
N ALA A 12 -8.82 -12.26 1.27
CA ALA A 12 -7.81 -11.31 0.83
C ALA A 12 -8.46 -10.44 -0.24
N ALA A 13 -8.82 -9.20 0.12
CA ALA A 13 -9.58 -8.36 -0.79
C ALA A 13 -8.75 -8.39 -2.06
N PRO A 14 -9.36 -8.59 -3.26
CA PRO A 14 -8.59 -8.75 -4.49
C PRO A 14 -7.49 -7.72 -4.44
N ILE A 15 -6.22 -8.17 -4.39
CA ILE A 15 -5.08 -7.25 -4.29
C ILE A 15 -5.29 -6.31 -5.46
N ALA A 16 -5.73 -5.09 -5.16
CA ALA A 16 -6.18 -4.14 -6.15
C ALA A 16 -4.99 -3.22 -6.36
N PRO A 17 -4.06 -3.56 -7.27
CA PRO A 17 -2.97 -2.67 -7.57
C PRO A 17 -3.56 -1.31 -7.98
N GLN A 18 -3.01 -0.25 -7.43
CA GLN A 18 -3.30 1.11 -7.85
C GLN A 18 -2.20 1.57 -8.81
N LEU A 19 -2.55 2.37 -9.80
CA LEU A 19 -1.64 2.92 -10.81
C LEU A 19 -1.97 4.39 -11.03
N ALA A 20 -0.95 5.23 -11.12
CA ALA A 20 -1.05 6.63 -11.49
C ALA A 20 -0.03 6.96 -12.58
N ALA A 21 -0.37 7.92 -13.45
CA ALA A 21 0.54 8.51 -14.42
C ALA A 21 0.90 9.94 -14.01
N GLY A 22 2.13 10.36 -14.28
CA GLY A 22 2.63 11.68 -13.95
C GLY A 22 1.91 12.78 -14.74
N PRO A 23 1.65 13.95 -14.14
CA PRO A 23 0.90 15.02 -14.80
C PRO A 23 1.70 15.74 -15.90
N HIS A 24 3.04 15.70 -15.83
CA HIS A 24 3.93 16.36 -16.79
C HIS A 24 4.53 15.41 -17.83
N ASP A 25 4.55 14.11 -17.52
CA ASP A 25 5.00 13.05 -18.43
C ASP A 25 4.17 11.78 -18.19
N PRO A 26 3.30 11.38 -19.13
CA PRO A 26 2.46 10.18 -18.97
C PRO A 26 3.25 8.87 -19.05
N ARG A 27 4.54 8.90 -19.42
CA ARG A 27 5.42 7.73 -19.37
C ARG A 27 5.96 7.49 -17.97
N ARG A 28 5.91 8.49 -17.08
CA ARG A 28 6.23 8.34 -15.67
C ARG A 28 5.03 7.73 -14.96
N LEU A 29 5.17 6.47 -14.54
CA LEU A 29 4.12 5.70 -13.88
C LEU A 29 4.53 5.35 -12.45
N ALA A 30 3.56 5.31 -11.55
CA ALA A 30 3.72 4.76 -10.22
C ALA A 30 2.61 3.74 -9.94
N ALA A 31 2.97 2.62 -9.33
CA ALA A 31 2.03 1.58 -8.93
C ALA A 31 2.26 1.18 -7.47
N ALA A 32 1.19 0.87 -6.75
CA ALA A 32 1.27 0.34 -5.39
C ALA A 32 0.34 -0.85 -5.19
N TRP A 33 0.80 -1.83 -4.42
CA TRP A 33 0.00 -2.99 -4.04
C TRP A 33 0.43 -3.55 -2.68
N PRO A 34 -0.50 -4.14 -1.92
CA PRO A 34 -0.13 -4.91 -0.75
C PRO A 34 0.63 -6.19 -1.11
N GLN A 35 1.58 -6.58 -0.27
CA GLN A 35 2.34 -7.81 -0.39
C GLN A 35 2.27 -8.62 0.92
N ASP A 36 2.57 -9.91 0.82
CA ASP A 36 2.69 -10.83 1.97
C ASP A 36 1.45 -10.86 2.89
N ARG A 37 0.27 -10.93 2.27
CA ARG A 37 -1.04 -10.86 2.97
C ARG A 37 -1.20 -9.56 3.75
N GLN A 38 -1.10 -8.43 3.05
CA GLN A 38 -1.29 -7.10 3.63
C GLN A 38 -0.22 -6.73 4.67
N ARG A 39 0.94 -7.38 4.67
CA ARG A 39 2.03 -7.11 5.64
C ARG A 39 2.99 -6.03 5.19
N GLY A 40 2.81 -5.47 4.00
CA GLY A 40 3.58 -4.34 3.51
C GLY A 40 2.99 -3.83 2.21
N VAL A 41 3.41 -2.63 1.80
CA VAL A 41 3.08 -2.07 0.49
C VAL A 41 4.35 -2.09 -0.34
N VAL A 42 4.26 -2.64 -1.55
CA VAL A 42 5.29 -2.42 -2.56
C VAL A 42 4.89 -1.21 -3.39
N LEU A 43 5.81 -0.26 -3.50
CA LEU A 43 5.76 0.86 -4.42
C LEU A 43 6.68 0.56 -5.60
N ALA A 44 6.19 0.76 -6.81
CA ALA A 44 6.98 0.65 -8.02
C ALA A 44 6.86 1.90 -8.88
N VAL A 45 7.97 2.35 -9.44
CA VAL A 45 8.03 3.49 -10.35
C VAL A 45 8.67 3.09 -11.68
N SER A 46 8.16 3.67 -12.75
CA SER A 46 8.69 3.52 -14.11
C SER A 46 8.79 4.88 -14.75
N ASP A 47 9.91 5.14 -15.43
CA ASP A 47 10.11 6.36 -16.21
C ASP A 47 10.06 6.09 -17.73
N ASP A 48 9.71 4.87 -18.13
CA ASP A 48 9.77 4.42 -19.53
C ASP A 48 8.43 3.92 -20.07
N GLY A 49 7.32 4.23 -19.40
CA GLY A 49 5.97 3.80 -19.78
C GLY A 49 5.67 2.36 -19.37
N GLY A 50 6.33 1.86 -18.32
CA GLY A 50 6.10 0.54 -17.74
C GLY A 50 6.89 -0.59 -18.39
N ARG A 51 7.91 -0.29 -19.20
CA ARG A 51 8.81 -1.31 -19.77
C ARG A 51 9.78 -1.83 -18.72
N SER A 52 10.24 -0.96 -17.82
CA SER A 52 11.05 -1.31 -16.66
C SER A 52 10.54 -0.61 -15.40
N TRP A 53 10.79 -1.23 -14.25
CA TRP A 53 10.25 -0.81 -12.96
C TRP A 53 11.31 -0.90 -11.85
N THR A 54 11.47 0.18 -11.10
CA THR A 54 12.18 0.18 -9.82
C THR A 54 11.17 -0.05 -8.71
N ARG A 55 11.45 -0.99 -7.80
CA ARG A 55 10.52 -1.39 -6.73
C ARG A 55 11.14 -1.16 -5.36
N THR A 56 10.33 -0.75 -4.40
CA THR A 56 10.70 -0.66 -2.99
C THR A 56 9.52 -1.04 -2.10
N VAL A 57 9.80 -1.53 -0.89
CA VAL A 57 8.78 -1.66 0.15
C VAL A 57 8.67 -0.33 0.88
N VAL A 58 7.45 0.17 1.08
CA VAL A 58 7.23 1.42 1.83
C VAL A 58 7.61 1.18 3.31
N PRO A 59 8.63 1.87 3.84
CA PRO A 59 9.15 1.61 5.17
C PRO A 59 8.27 2.23 6.27
N GLY A 60 8.43 1.76 7.50
CA GLY A 60 7.83 2.36 8.70
C GLY A 60 6.33 2.13 8.89
N LEU A 61 5.70 1.30 8.05
CA LEU A 61 4.25 1.06 8.11
C LEU A 61 3.90 -0.08 9.07
N THR A 62 4.33 -1.28 8.71
CA THR A 62 4.01 -2.51 9.42
C THR A 62 5.24 -3.06 10.12
N ARG A 63 5.07 -4.02 11.01
CA ARG A 63 6.19 -4.74 11.65
C ARG A 63 7.19 -5.32 10.63
N CYS A 64 6.73 -5.73 9.45
CA CYS A 64 7.59 -6.26 8.39
C CYS A 64 8.36 -5.17 7.63
N SER A 65 7.87 -3.93 7.61
CA SER A 65 8.56 -2.79 6.99
C SER A 65 9.19 -1.83 7.99
N GLY A 66 9.27 -2.21 9.28
CA GLY A 66 9.92 -1.43 10.34
C GLY A 66 9.01 -0.45 11.10
N GLY A 67 7.69 -0.56 10.92
CA GLY A 67 6.67 0.16 11.69
C GLY A 67 6.04 -0.68 12.81
N THR A 68 4.88 -0.23 13.30
CA THR A 68 4.21 -0.83 14.46
C THR A 68 2.93 -1.58 14.12
N TYR A 69 2.30 -1.30 12.98
CA TYR A 69 1.04 -1.93 12.59
C TYR A 69 1.22 -3.36 12.07
N ASP A 70 0.14 -4.14 12.05
CA ASP A 70 0.18 -5.52 11.58
C ASP A 70 -0.11 -5.63 10.10
N TYR A 71 -1.07 -4.82 9.63
CA TYR A 71 -1.58 -4.87 8.28
C TYR A 71 -1.70 -3.47 7.67
N VAL A 72 -1.62 -3.44 6.35
CA VAL A 72 -1.92 -2.30 5.50
C VAL A 72 -2.93 -2.71 4.43
N ASP A 73 -3.98 -1.93 4.23
CA ASP A 73 -5.03 -2.23 3.25
C ASP A 73 -5.35 -1.00 2.38
N GLY A 74 -5.89 -1.25 1.20
CA GLY A 74 -6.31 -0.24 0.23
C GLY A 74 -5.22 0.79 -0.12
N PRO A 75 -3.96 0.40 -0.39
CA PRO A 75 -2.94 1.37 -0.74
C PRO A 75 -3.28 2.02 -2.08
N ALA A 76 -3.17 3.34 -2.15
CA ALA A 76 -3.36 4.11 -3.38
C ALA A 76 -2.18 5.03 -3.65
N VAL A 77 -2.01 5.37 -4.93
CA VAL A 77 -0.93 6.24 -5.40
C VAL A 77 -1.48 7.36 -6.25
N THR A 78 -0.89 8.53 -6.12
CA THR A 78 -1.19 9.68 -6.99
C THR A 78 0.02 10.60 -7.11
N PHE A 79 0.05 11.42 -8.16
CA PHE A 79 1.02 12.49 -8.30
C PHE A 79 0.38 13.83 -7.95
N THR A 80 1.08 14.64 -7.16
CA THR A 80 0.72 16.05 -6.96
C THR A 80 0.92 16.84 -8.27
N GLY A 81 0.33 18.04 -8.37
CA GLY A 81 0.58 18.93 -9.51
C GLY A 81 2.07 19.29 -9.70
N GLY A 82 2.88 19.26 -8.64
CA GLY A 82 4.34 19.45 -8.70
C GLY A 82 5.13 18.19 -9.11
N GLY A 83 4.47 17.06 -9.32
CA GLY A 83 5.10 15.79 -9.71
C GLY A 83 5.62 14.93 -8.55
N ALA A 84 5.45 15.36 -7.30
CA ALA A 84 5.71 14.50 -6.13
C ALA A 84 4.71 13.34 -6.10
N LEU A 85 5.19 12.16 -5.73
CA LEU A 85 4.40 10.94 -5.58
C LEU A 85 3.89 10.85 -4.14
N LEU A 86 2.60 10.56 -3.98
CA LEU A 86 1.97 10.29 -2.69
C LEU A 86 1.48 8.85 -2.65
N VAL A 87 1.67 8.20 -1.50
CA VAL A 87 1.07 6.90 -1.18
C VAL A 87 0.12 7.07 -0.01
N THR A 88 -1.11 6.57 -0.17
CA THR A 88 -2.11 6.54 0.89
C THR A 88 -2.54 5.11 1.19
N GLY A 89 -3.21 4.88 2.32
CA GLY A 89 -3.75 3.57 2.68
C GLY A 89 -4.25 3.53 4.13
N GLY A 90 -4.84 2.41 4.53
CA GLY A 90 -5.24 2.15 5.92
C GLY A 90 -4.24 1.23 6.62
N LEU A 91 -3.96 1.49 7.89
CA LEU A 91 -3.11 0.67 8.76
C LEU A 91 -3.93 0.12 9.92
N PHE A 92 -3.72 -1.14 10.30
CA PHE A 92 -4.55 -1.83 11.31
C PHE A 92 -3.73 -2.80 12.17
N MET A 93 -4.09 -2.90 13.45
CA MET A 93 -3.62 -3.95 14.36
C MET A 93 -4.50 -5.20 14.22
N ALA A 94 -3.90 -6.39 14.31
CA ALA A 94 -4.59 -7.66 14.11
C ALA A 94 -5.66 -7.96 15.18
N ASP A 95 -5.48 -7.40 16.37
CA ASP A 95 -6.43 -7.50 17.48
C ASP A 95 -7.52 -6.43 17.45
N GLY A 96 -7.52 -5.55 16.45
CA GLY A 96 -8.45 -4.43 16.32
C GLY A 96 -8.22 -3.29 17.31
N SER A 97 -7.10 -3.27 18.04
CA SER A 97 -6.82 -2.25 19.06
C SER A 97 -6.56 -0.86 18.50
N ALA A 98 -6.11 -0.74 17.24
CA ALA A 98 -5.82 0.53 16.61
C ALA A 98 -5.91 0.48 15.08
N SER A 99 -6.21 1.64 14.49
CA SER A 99 -6.10 1.92 13.06
C SER A 99 -5.58 3.33 12.80
N ALA A 100 -5.02 3.56 11.62
CA ALA A 100 -4.57 4.88 11.16
C ALA A 100 -4.64 5.00 9.63
N ALA A 101 -4.56 6.22 9.14
CA ALA A 101 -4.34 6.50 7.72
C ALA A 101 -2.84 6.73 7.45
N LEU A 102 -2.34 6.12 6.38
CA LEU A 102 -1.06 6.46 5.78
C LEU A 102 -1.27 7.60 4.78
N SER A 103 -0.37 8.58 4.82
CA SER A 103 -0.13 9.54 3.75
C SER A 103 1.35 9.95 3.82
N GLY A 104 2.09 9.79 2.73
CA GLY A 104 3.52 10.11 2.66
C GLY A 104 4.05 10.14 1.25
#